data_AF-A0A966Q086-F1
#
_entry.id   AF-A0A966Q086-F1
#
_cell.length_a   1.000
_cell.length_b   1.000
_cell.length_c   1.000
_cell.angle_alpha   90.00
_cell.angle_beta   90.00
_cell.angle_gamma   90.00
#
_symmetry.space_group_name_H-M   'P 1'
#
loop_
_entity.id
_entity.type
_entity.pdbx_description
1 polymer ?
#
loop_
_entity_poly.entity_id
_entity_poly.type
_entity_poly.pdbx_seq_one_letter_code
_entity_poly.pdbx_strand_id
1 'polypeptide(L)'
;MTISNSAKLKRSNDRKVANAVSPNGKTPTIANTFGLPAGKNFSCPGATSICESVCYAGKLEKVYKGVRAVLLHNWELLRNADMDTMCLMIDEMIVDFVNDCEKKSADKLFRIHWDGDFFNDTYAYAWKTVIANHPDVQFWVYTRVKSAALILKDIPNLSLYYSTDDENKDIAHDLRKNHSGIKLAYLGKTFAVTENTMKELIGKPGAKCPENAKRIPLISTNGSACVSCGLCVYGKADIRFSATKK
;
A
#
# COMPACT_ATOMS: atom_id res chain seq x y z
N MET A 1 25.58 -8.78 -9.83
CA MET A 1 25.48 -10.13 -9.22
C MET A 1 24.04 -10.57 -9.33
N THR A 2 23.77 -11.77 -9.84
CA THR A 2 22.39 -12.29 -9.92
C THR A 2 22.03 -12.94 -8.59
N ILE A 3 20.97 -12.48 -7.94
CA ILE A 3 20.47 -13.08 -6.69
C ILE A 3 19.89 -14.45 -7.01
N SER A 4 20.13 -15.45 -6.16
CA SER A 4 19.57 -16.78 -6.38
C SER A 4 18.03 -16.74 -6.35
N ASN A 5 17.36 -17.65 -7.06
CA ASN A 5 15.89 -17.66 -7.13
C ASN A 5 15.21 -17.83 -5.75
N SER A 6 15.90 -18.41 -4.77
CA SER A 6 15.43 -18.53 -3.38
C SER A 6 15.60 -17.26 -2.55
N ALA A 7 16.38 -16.28 -3.02
CA ALA A 7 16.61 -15.00 -2.36
C ALA A 7 15.85 -13.83 -3.04
N LYS A 8 15.03 -14.10 -4.06
CA LYS A 8 14.16 -13.09 -4.67
C LYS A 8 12.92 -12.81 -3.83
N LEU A 9 12.54 -11.53 -3.74
CA LEU A 9 11.25 -11.12 -3.20
C LEU A 9 10.11 -11.54 -4.13
N LYS A 10 8.99 -11.93 -3.52
CA LYS A 10 7.79 -12.41 -4.22
C LYS A 10 6.71 -11.34 -4.20
N ARG A 11 6.33 -10.89 -5.41
CA ARG A 11 5.15 -10.04 -5.64
C ARG A 11 3.86 -10.85 -5.50
N SER A 12 2.73 -10.16 -5.38
CA SER A 12 1.39 -10.74 -5.26
C SER A 12 0.44 -10.19 -6.33
N ASN A 13 -0.54 -10.99 -6.73
CA ASN A 13 -1.62 -10.58 -7.63
C ASN A 13 -2.82 -10.07 -6.82
N ASP A 14 -2.90 -8.77 -6.57
CA ASP A 14 -4.03 -8.16 -5.86
C ASP A 14 -5.05 -7.61 -6.87
N ARG A 15 -6.27 -8.15 -6.79
CA ARG A 15 -7.41 -7.83 -7.67
C ARG A 15 -7.82 -6.37 -7.61
N LYS A 16 -7.77 -5.74 -6.44
CA LYS A 16 -8.24 -4.37 -6.20
C LYS A 16 -7.32 -3.33 -6.84
N VAL A 17 -6.04 -3.68 -7.00
CA VAL A 17 -4.98 -2.76 -7.41
C VAL A 17 -4.29 -3.17 -8.70
N ALA A 18 -4.86 -4.13 -9.43
CA ALA A 18 -4.29 -4.66 -10.68
C ALA A 18 -4.15 -3.56 -11.75
N ASN A 19 -2.94 -3.41 -12.27
CA ASN A 19 -2.60 -2.54 -13.40
C ASN A 19 -2.90 -3.20 -14.76
N ALA A 20 -3.01 -4.53 -14.79
CA ALA A 20 -3.46 -5.28 -15.95
C ALA A 20 -4.42 -6.40 -15.52
N VAL A 21 -5.52 -6.55 -16.27
CA VAL A 21 -6.60 -7.50 -15.96
C VAL A 21 -6.78 -8.48 -17.12
N SER A 22 -7.18 -9.71 -16.81
CA SER A 22 -7.47 -10.74 -17.80
C SER A 22 -8.66 -10.34 -18.69
N PRO A 23 -8.78 -10.88 -19.91
CA PRO A 23 -9.91 -10.57 -20.80
C PRO A 23 -11.29 -10.84 -20.19
N ASN A 24 -11.39 -11.81 -19.28
CA ASN A 24 -12.63 -12.11 -18.55
C ASN A 24 -12.91 -11.18 -17.35
N GLY A 25 -12.04 -10.21 -17.07
CA GLY A 25 -12.23 -9.20 -16.03
C GLY A 25 -12.10 -9.70 -14.58
N LYS A 26 -11.55 -10.90 -14.35
CA LYS A 26 -11.60 -11.55 -13.03
C LYS A 26 -10.27 -11.57 -12.27
N THR A 27 -9.14 -11.64 -12.98
CA THR A 27 -7.83 -11.88 -12.36
C THR A 27 -6.79 -10.85 -12.83
N PRO A 28 -5.88 -10.42 -11.95
CA PRO A 28 -4.69 -9.68 -12.37
C PRO A 28 -3.84 -10.54 -13.29
N THR A 29 -3.24 -9.95 -14.31
CA THR A 29 -2.31 -10.65 -15.20
C THR A 29 -0.85 -10.36 -14.87
N ILE A 30 -0.59 -9.40 -13.97
CA ILE A 30 0.73 -9.01 -13.47
C ILE A 30 0.69 -9.05 -11.94
N ALA A 31 1.77 -9.47 -11.31
CA ALA A 31 1.94 -9.36 -9.86
C ALA A 31 2.31 -7.90 -9.53
N ASN A 32 1.33 -7.17 -9.01
CA ASN A 32 1.23 -5.71 -9.06
C ASN A 32 1.42 -5.03 -7.70
N THR A 33 1.80 -5.82 -6.71
CA THR A 33 2.01 -5.35 -5.34
C THR A 33 2.96 -6.30 -4.62
N PHE A 34 3.48 -5.84 -3.50
CA PHE A 34 4.30 -6.62 -2.56
C PHE A 34 3.63 -6.66 -1.18
N GLY A 35 4.00 -7.60 -0.31
CA GLY A 35 3.47 -7.67 1.05
C GLY A 35 4.41 -8.32 2.06
N LEU A 36 4.20 -7.98 3.32
CA LEU A 36 4.86 -8.52 4.52
C LEU A 36 3.79 -9.01 5.51
N PRO A 37 4.15 -9.89 6.48
CA PRO A 37 3.19 -10.42 7.44
C PRO A 37 2.70 -9.32 8.38
N ALA A 38 1.40 -9.30 8.63
CA ALA A 38 0.73 -8.30 9.44
C ALA A 38 1.01 -8.46 10.94
N GLY A 39 0.89 -7.35 11.66
CA GLY A 39 0.86 -7.30 13.12
C GLY A 39 2.15 -6.80 13.75
N LYS A 40 2.05 -6.39 15.02
CA LYS A 40 3.16 -5.78 15.80
C LYS A 40 4.34 -6.71 16.01
N ASN A 41 4.09 -8.02 16.06
CA ASN A 41 5.14 -9.04 16.15
C ASN A 41 5.89 -9.26 14.81
N PHE A 42 5.47 -8.55 13.76
CA PHE A 42 6.01 -8.62 12.42
C PHE A 42 6.20 -7.20 11.87
N SER A 43 5.60 -6.90 10.72
CA SER A 43 5.95 -5.70 9.96
C SER A 43 5.12 -4.45 10.29
N CYS A 44 4.17 -4.52 11.24
CA CYS A 44 3.25 -3.41 11.53
C CYS A 44 3.48 -2.81 12.93
N PRO A 45 4.60 -2.10 13.19
CA PRO A 45 4.85 -1.50 14.49
C PRO A 45 3.83 -0.41 14.84
N GLY A 46 3.27 0.27 13.84
CA GLY A 46 2.24 1.31 14.00
C GLY A 46 0.79 0.79 14.06
N ALA A 47 0.56 -0.51 14.21
CA ALA A 47 -0.79 -1.07 14.26
C ALA A 47 -1.57 -0.55 15.50
N THR A 48 -2.81 -0.11 15.27
CA THR A 48 -3.79 0.25 16.30
C THR A 48 -4.71 -0.92 16.59
N SER A 49 -5.41 -0.92 17.73
CA SER A 49 -6.36 -1.99 18.03
C SER A 49 -7.54 -2.00 17.03
N ILE A 50 -7.97 -0.80 16.58
CA ILE A 50 -8.92 -0.63 15.48
C ILE A 50 -8.41 -1.32 14.20
N CYS A 51 -7.18 -1.04 13.77
CA CYS A 51 -6.59 -1.63 12.58
C CYS A 51 -6.54 -3.16 12.66
N GLU A 52 -6.14 -3.70 13.80
CA GLU A 52 -6.04 -5.14 14.03
C GLU A 52 -7.41 -5.83 13.94
N SER A 53 -8.47 -5.20 14.49
CA SER A 53 -9.83 -5.75 14.48
C SER A 53 -10.43 -5.90 13.07
N VAL A 54 -10.06 -5.00 12.16
CA VAL A 54 -10.56 -4.92 10.77
C VAL A 54 -9.55 -5.40 9.74
N CYS A 55 -8.36 -5.84 10.15
CA CYS A 55 -7.28 -6.24 9.26
C CYS A 55 -7.71 -7.39 8.35
N TYR A 56 -8.00 -7.09 7.08
CA TYR A 56 -8.40 -8.09 6.10
C TYR A 56 -7.23 -9.02 5.77
N ALA A 57 -6.02 -8.49 5.74
CA ALA A 57 -4.84 -9.21 5.28
C ALA A 57 -4.39 -10.25 6.32
N GLY A 58 -4.39 -9.88 7.61
CA GLY A 58 -4.21 -10.84 8.71
C GLY A 58 -5.30 -11.94 8.77
N LYS A 59 -6.52 -11.69 8.26
CA LYS A 59 -7.52 -12.76 8.06
C LYS A 59 -7.14 -13.67 6.89
N LEU A 60 -6.69 -13.11 5.77
CA LEU A 60 -6.23 -13.87 4.61
C LEU A 60 -5.04 -14.77 4.95
N GLU A 61 -4.08 -14.27 5.72
CA GLU A 61 -2.93 -15.05 6.22
C GLU A 61 -3.34 -16.29 7.01
N LYS A 62 -4.37 -16.17 7.87
CA LYS A 62 -4.86 -17.28 8.68
C LYS A 62 -5.60 -18.33 7.86
N VAL A 63 -6.29 -17.90 6.82
CA VAL A 63 -7.10 -18.78 5.95
C VAL A 63 -6.24 -19.48 4.90
N TYR A 64 -5.31 -18.74 4.27
CA TYR A 64 -4.57 -19.22 3.10
C TYR A 64 -3.08 -19.41 3.43
N LYS A 65 -2.69 -20.66 3.72
CA LYS A 65 -1.30 -21.02 4.05
C LYS A 65 -0.28 -20.55 3.00
N GLY A 66 -0.64 -20.60 1.72
CA GLY A 66 0.23 -20.13 0.63
C GLY A 66 0.50 -18.62 0.68
N VAL A 67 -0.51 -17.81 1.05
CA VAL A 67 -0.34 -16.37 1.24
C VAL A 67 0.64 -16.11 2.38
N ARG A 68 0.41 -16.76 3.54
CA ARG A 68 1.31 -16.61 4.70
C ARG A 68 2.74 -17.03 4.39
N ALA A 69 2.95 -18.11 3.63
CA ALA A 69 4.27 -18.57 3.23
C ALA A 69 5.01 -17.54 2.36
N VAL A 70 4.30 -16.86 1.44
CA VAL A 70 4.88 -15.79 0.60
C VAL A 70 5.28 -14.59 1.46
N LEU A 71 4.42 -14.16 2.38
CA LEU A 71 4.72 -13.02 3.26
C LEU A 71 5.90 -13.31 4.19
N LEU A 72 5.92 -14.49 4.83
CA LEU A 72 7.03 -14.90 5.70
C LEU A 72 8.34 -15.05 4.92
N HIS A 73 8.30 -15.55 3.68
CA HIS A 73 9.47 -15.59 2.80
C HIS A 73 10.06 -14.19 2.60
N ASN A 74 9.23 -13.22 2.23
CA ASN A 74 9.68 -11.84 2.03
C ASN A 74 10.21 -11.21 3.34
N TRP A 75 9.55 -11.51 4.46
CA TRP A 75 9.95 -11.03 5.79
C TRP A 75 11.32 -11.54 6.21
N GLU A 76 11.57 -12.85 6.09
CA GLU A 76 12.85 -13.44 6.50
C GLU A 76 14.02 -12.92 5.67
N LEU A 77 13.80 -12.60 4.39
CA LEU A 77 14.81 -11.96 3.55
C LEU A 77 15.12 -10.52 4.00
N LEU A 78 14.11 -9.76 4.41
CA LEU A 78 14.26 -8.32 4.68
C LEU A 78 14.60 -7.99 6.13
N ARG A 79 14.04 -8.69 7.13
CA ARG A 79 14.04 -8.22 8.53
C ARG A 79 15.43 -8.01 9.14
N ASN A 80 16.45 -8.72 8.66
CA ASN A 80 17.83 -8.63 9.10
C ASN A 80 18.80 -8.22 7.99
N ALA A 81 18.29 -7.88 6.80
CA ALA A 81 19.14 -7.39 5.72
C ALA A 81 19.69 -6.00 6.05
N ASP A 82 20.88 -5.69 5.55
CA ASP A 82 21.37 -4.32 5.54
C ASP A 82 20.71 -3.49 4.42
N MET A 83 20.98 -2.19 4.44
CA MET A 83 20.42 -1.23 3.49
C MET A 83 20.68 -1.63 2.03
N ASP A 84 21.93 -1.97 1.69
CA ASP A 84 22.32 -2.28 0.32
C ASP A 84 21.64 -3.55 -0.18
N THR A 85 21.58 -4.59 0.67
CA THR A 85 20.89 -5.84 0.36
C THR A 85 19.38 -5.62 0.19
N MET A 86 18.74 -4.80 1.05
CA MET A 86 17.34 -4.41 0.87
C MET A 86 17.12 -3.69 -0.45
N CYS A 87 17.96 -2.69 -0.77
CA CYS A 87 17.87 -1.96 -2.04
C CYS A 87 17.98 -2.90 -3.24
N LEU A 88 18.98 -3.79 -3.27
CA LEU A 88 19.17 -4.75 -4.36
C LEU A 88 17.95 -5.66 -4.56
N MET A 89 17.41 -6.23 -3.47
CA MET A 89 16.26 -7.14 -3.54
C MET A 89 14.97 -6.43 -3.97
N ILE A 90 14.73 -5.20 -3.48
CA ILE A 90 13.56 -4.41 -3.86
C ILE A 90 13.69 -3.92 -5.30
N ASP A 91 14.87 -3.45 -5.71
CA ASP A 91 15.16 -3.00 -7.07
C ASP A 91 14.92 -4.12 -8.09
N GLU A 92 15.50 -5.30 -7.87
CA GLU A 92 15.30 -6.46 -8.75
C GLU A 92 13.81 -6.83 -8.88
N MET A 93 13.06 -6.76 -7.76
CA MET A 93 11.62 -7.01 -7.78
C MET A 93 10.85 -5.99 -8.64
N ILE A 94 11.26 -4.72 -8.60
CA ILE A 94 10.64 -3.66 -9.40
C ILE A 94 11.05 -3.77 -10.87
N VAL A 95 12.30 -4.10 -11.18
CA VAL A 95 12.75 -4.42 -12.55
C VAL A 95 11.93 -5.56 -13.15
N ASP A 96 11.71 -6.65 -12.39
CA ASP A 96 10.86 -7.76 -12.85
C ASP A 96 9.40 -7.30 -13.08
N PHE A 97 8.88 -6.37 -12.27
CA PHE A 97 7.56 -5.78 -12.50
C PHE A 97 7.50 -4.90 -13.75
N VAL A 98 8.50 -4.06 -13.98
CA VAL A 98 8.64 -3.24 -15.18
C VAL A 98 8.63 -4.12 -16.43
N ASN A 99 9.45 -5.18 -16.43
CA ASN A 99 9.52 -6.15 -17.54
C ASN A 99 8.17 -6.83 -17.81
N ASP A 100 7.40 -7.18 -16.77
CA ASP A 100 6.06 -7.74 -16.93
C ASP A 100 5.07 -6.73 -17.54
N CYS A 101 5.18 -5.45 -17.15
CA CYS A 101 4.36 -4.37 -17.70
C CYS A 101 4.65 -4.14 -19.18
N GLU A 102 5.92 -4.10 -19.57
CA GLU A 102 6.34 -3.93 -20.97
C GLU A 102 5.84 -5.08 -21.85
N LYS A 103 6.02 -6.32 -21.41
CA LYS A 103 5.54 -7.52 -22.13
C LYS A 103 4.03 -7.52 -22.36
N LYS A 104 3.26 -6.85 -21.50
CA LYS A 104 1.80 -6.77 -21.57
C LYS A 104 1.28 -5.42 -22.02
N SER A 105 2.17 -4.49 -22.36
CA SER A 105 1.85 -3.10 -22.68
C SER A 105 0.92 -2.46 -21.64
N ALA A 106 1.22 -2.67 -20.36
CA ALA A 106 0.43 -2.19 -19.23
C ALA A 106 1.08 -0.99 -18.55
N ASP A 107 0.27 -0.13 -17.94
CA ASP A 107 0.77 0.98 -17.11
C ASP A 107 1.56 0.45 -15.90
N LYS A 108 2.65 1.15 -15.55
CA LYS A 108 3.54 0.79 -14.45
C LYS A 108 3.03 1.33 -13.11
N LEU A 109 1.93 0.77 -12.63
CA LEU A 109 1.29 1.17 -11.36
C LEU A 109 1.56 0.12 -10.29
N PHE A 110 2.38 0.45 -9.29
CA PHE A 110 2.79 -0.49 -8.25
C PHE A 110 2.31 -0.04 -6.86
N ARG A 111 1.57 -0.90 -6.17
CA ARG A 111 1.23 -0.66 -4.77
C ARG A 111 2.30 -1.26 -3.87
N ILE A 112 2.85 -0.43 -2.99
CA ILE A 112 3.74 -0.89 -1.92
C ILE A 112 2.82 -1.36 -0.78
N HIS A 113 3.05 -2.59 -0.31
CA HIS A 113 2.29 -3.26 0.76
C HIS A 113 0.78 -3.36 0.48
N TRP A 114 0.36 -4.51 -0.05
CA TRP A 114 -1.04 -4.94 0.09
C TRP A 114 -1.31 -5.50 1.49
N ASP A 115 -0.25 -6.00 2.15
CA ASP A 115 -0.18 -6.40 3.55
C ASP A 115 1.15 -5.96 4.16
N GLY A 116 1.17 -5.80 5.47
CA GLY A 116 2.31 -5.32 6.23
C GLY A 116 2.51 -3.81 6.18
N ASP A 117 3.61 -3.36 6.77
CA ASP A 117 4.01 -1.94 6.81
C ASP A 117 5.54 -1.81 6.85
N PHE A 118 6.04 -0.59 6.99
CA PHE A 118 7.46 -0.31 7.16
C PHE A 118 7.92 -0.65 8.59
N PHE A 119 8.70 -1.71 8.74
CA PHE A 119 9.08 -2.23 10.06
C PHE A 119 10.26 -1.52 10.72
N ASN A 120 11.07 -0.79 9.96
CA ASN A 120 12.12 0.11 10.48
C ASN A 120 12.47 1.20 9.46
N ASP A 121 13.26 2.18 9.88
CA ASP A 121 13.66 3.32 9.05
C ASP A 121 14.58 2.91 7.90
N THR A 122 15.50 1.96 8.11
CA THR A 122 16.37 1.41 7.06
C THR A 122 15.55 0.89 5.87
N TYR A 123 14.49 0.14 6.14
CA TYR A 123 13.60 -0.39 5.12
C TYR A 123 12.79 0.71 4.41
N ALA A 124 12.37 1.75 5.13
CA ALA A 124 11.71 2.90 4.51
C ALA A 124 12.67 3.67 3.59
N TYR A 125 13.93 3.86 3.99
CA TYR A 125 14.96 4.45 3.14
C TYR A 125 15.28 3.57 1.94
N ALA A 126 15.32 2.24 2.09
CA ALA A 126 15.56 1.33 0.97
C ALA A 126 14.49 1.49 -0.12
N TRP A 127 13.21 1.57 0.27
CA TRP A 127 12.12 1.90 -0.65
C TRP A 127 12.26 3.29 -1.25
N LYS A 128 12.60 4.31 -0.47
CA LYS A 128 12.84 5.67 -0.99
C LYS A 128 13.87 5.67 -2.11
N THR A 129 15.00 4.98 -1.91
CA THR A 129 16.07 4.85 -2.90
C THR A 129 15.55 4.18 -4.17
N VAL A 130 14.86 3.04 -4.05
CA VAL A 130 14.35 2.33 -5.24
C VAL A 130 13.29 3.15 -5.96
N ILE A 131 12.35 3.78 -5.26
CA ILE A 131 11.32 4.61 -5.91
C ILE A 131 11.97 5.73 -6.75
N ALA A 132 13.01 6.38 -6.22
CA ALA A 132 13.73 7.45 -6.93
C ALA A 132 14.47 6.95 -8.18
N ASN A 133 14.92 5.69 -8.19
CA ASN A 133 15.60 5.07 -9.32
C ASN A 133 14.65 4.57 -10.42
N HIS A 134 13.34 4.50 -10.15
CA HIS A 134 12.31 4.05 -11.08
C HIS A 134 11.26 5.15 -11.34
N PRO A 135 11.66 6.32 -11.91
CA PRO A 135 10.78 7.48 -12.06
C PRO A 135 9.60 7.27 -13.02
N ASP A 136 9.65 6.24 -13.87
CA ASP A 136 8.58 5.87 -14.80
C ASP A 136 7.52 4.95 -14.18
N VAL A 137 7.74 4.46 -12.95
CA VAL A 137 6.77 3.69 -12.17
C VAL A 137 6.01 4.62 -11.23
N GLN A 138 4.68 4.59 -11.28
CA GLN A 138 3.82 5.27 -10.30
C GLN A 138 3.63 4.35 -9.09
N PHE A 139 4.24 4.73 -7.97
CA PHE A 139 4.07 4.08 -6.69
C PHE A 139 2.94 4.70 -5.88
N TRP A 140 2.37 3.90 -4.99
CA TRP A 140 1.47 4.40 -3.96
C TRP A 140 1.43 3.45 -2.76
N VAL A 141 1.22 4.03 -1.57
CA VAL A 141 1.36 3.30 -0.31
C VAL A 141 0.50 3.90 0.79
N TYR A 142 0.10 3.04 1.73
CA TYR A 142 -0.45 3.43 3.02
C TYR A 142 0.53 3.00 4.11
N THR A 143 0.79 3.86 5.08
CA THR A 143 1.58 3.50 6.27
C THR A 143 0.97 4.08 7.53
N ARG A 144 1.09 3.37 8.65
CA ARG A 144 0.80 3.89 10.00
C ARG A 144 2.05 4.34 10.73
N VAL A 145 3.22 4.17 10.12
CA VAL A 145 4.51 4.47 10.74
C VAL A 145 4.90 5.91 10.43
N LYS A 146 4.92 6.75 11.48
CA LYS A 146 5.19 8.19 11.36
C LYS A 146 6.55 8.46 10.70
N SER A 147 7.61 7.76 11.12
CA SER A 147 8.95 7.94 10.54
C SER A 147 8.98 7.60 9.05
N ALA A 148 8.37 6.48 8.64
CA ALA A 148 8.26 6.10 7.23
C ALA A 148 7.51 7.17 6.40
N ALA A 149 6.41 7.72 6.92
CA ALA A 149 5.70 8.81 6.24
C ALA A 149 6.58 10.07 6.06
N LEU A 150 7.41 10.41 7.05
CA LEU A 150 8.34 11.53 6.95
C LEU A 150 9.51 11.24 5.99
N ILE A 151 10.00 10.01 5.95
CA ILE A 151 11.08 9.58 5.04
C ILE A 151 10.62 9.65 3.58
N LEU A 152 9.39 9.18 3.32
CA LEU A 152 8.82 8.99 1.98
C LEU A 152 8.08 10.21 1.42
N LYS A 153 7.90 11.28 2.20
CA LYS A 153 7.20 12.48 1.71
C LYS A 153 7.95 13.14 0.55
N ASP A 154 7.20 13.86 -0.28
CA ASP A 154 7.71 14.69 -1.39
C ASP A 154 8.46 13.93 -2.50
N ILE A 155 8.24 12.61 -2.63
CA ILE A 155 8.76 11.81 -3.76
C ILE A 155 7.80 11.96 -4.96
N PRO A 156 8.25 12.46 -6.13
CA PRO A 156 7.36 12.85 -7.23
C PRO A 156 6.46 11.73 -7.77
N ASN A 157 7.00 10.51 -7.88
CA ASN A 157 6.31 9.33 -8.39
C ASN A 157 5.69 8.46 -7.26
N LEU A 158 5.43 9.04 -6.08
CA LEU A 158 4.81 8.35 -4.95
C LEU A 158 3.55 9.06 -4.45
N SER A 159 2.43 8.35 -4.48
CA SER A 159 1.23 8.74 -3.73
C SER A 159 1.28 8.18 -2.31
N LEU A 160 1.63 9.02 -1.35
CA LEU A 160 1.80 8.65 0.06
C LEU A 160 0.58 8.99 0.91
N TYR A 161 0.08 8.00 1.65
CA TYR A 161 -1.01 8.15 2.60
C TYR A 161 -0.62 7.70 4.01
N TYR A 162 -0.84 8.57 5.00
CA TYR A 162 -0.86 8.17 6.40
C TYR A 162 -2.22 7.52 6.71
N SER A 163 -2.19 6.22 7.01
CA SER A 163 -3.34 5.42 7.37
C SER A 163 -3.79 5.79 8.78
N THR A 164 -4.99 6.36 8.87
CA THR A 164 -5.49 7.03 10.08
C THR A 164 -6.75 6.34 10.59
N ASP A 165 -6.91 6.24 11.90
CA ASP A 165 -8.16 5.97 12.59
C ASP A 165 -8.21 6.78 13.90
N ASP A 166 -9.21 6.50 14.74
CA ASP A 166 -9.42 7.22 16.00
C ASP A 166 -8.27 7.09 17.02
N GLU A 167 -7.42 6.07 16.92
CA GLU A 167 -6.30 5.86 17.86
C GLU A 167 -5.03 6.62 17.48
N ASN A 168 -4.85 6.97 16.20
CA ASN A 168 -3.66 7.69 15.72
C ASN A 168 -3.97 9.04 15.03
N LYS A 169 -5.20 9.54 15.13
CA LYS A 169 -5.62 10.80 14.50
C LYS A 169 -4.86 12.04 14.97
N ASP A 170 -4.35 12.05 16.20
CA ASP A 170 -3.53 13.17 16.69
C ASP A 170 -2.18 13.23 15.96
N ILE A 171 -1.59 12.06 15.65
CA ILE A 171 -0.40 11.97 14.79
C ILE A 171 -0.74 12.44 13.38
N ALA A 172 -1.90 12.03 12.86
CA ALA A 172 -2.34 12.47 11.53
C ALA A 172 -2.55 13.99 11.47
N HIS A 173 -3.11 14.59 12.51
CA HIS A 173 -3.28 16.04 12.64
C HIS A 173 -1.93 16.76 12.66
N ASP A 174 -0.98 16.31 13.50
CA ASP A 174 0.39 16.81 13.54
C ASP A 174 1.06 16.73 12.16
N LEU A 175 0.97 15.57 11.50
CA LEU A 175 1.52 15.36 10.16
C LEU A 175 0.93 16.33 9.14
N ARG A 176 -0.39 16.56 9.14
CA ARG A 176 -1.03 17.47 8.18
C ARG A 176 -0.77 18.94 8.47
N LYS A 177 -0.64 19.31 9.74
CA LYS A 177 -0.37 20.69 10.15
C LYS A 177 1.08 21.10 9.88
N ASN A 178 2.02 20.19 10.15
CA ASN A 178 3.44 20.53 10.21
C ASN A 178 4.23 20.00 8.99
N HIS A 179 3.65 19.15 8.15
CA HIS A 179 4.33 18.60 6.98
C HIS A 179 3.45 18.62 5.72
N SER A 180 4.03 19.11 4.61
CA SER A 180 3.45 18.98 3.27
C SER A 180 3.63 17.57 2.72
N GLY A 181 2.91 17.25 1.64
CA GLY A 181 3.14 16.03 0.86
C GLY A 181 2.50 14.74 1.41
N ILE A 182 2.02 14.73 2.66
CA ILE A 182 1.39 13.56 3.27
C ILE A 182 -0.14 13.70 3.22
N LYS A 183 -0.82 12.74 2.56
CA LYS A 183 -2.29 12.67 2.52
C LYS A 183 -2.82 11.77 3.62
N LEU A 184 -4.07 11.94 4.02
CA LEU A 184 -4.73 11.05 4.99
C LEU A 184 -5.58 10.01 4.30
N ALA A 185 -5.54 8.80 4.85
CA ALA A 185 -6.43 7.68 4.55
C ALA A 185 -7.17 7.28 5.82
N TYR A 186 -8.32 7.90 6.08
CA TYR A 186 -9.03 7.75 7.35
C TYR A 186 -10.03 6.59 7.32
N LEU A 187 -9.90 5.65 8.25
CA LEU A 187 -10.84 4.57 8.50
C LEU A 187 -11.69 4.89 9.73
N GLY A 188 -13.00 4.82 9.57
CA GLY A 188 -13.94 4.91 10.68
C GLY A 188 -15.12 3.96 10.52
N LYS A 189 -16.04 3.99 11.49
CA LYS A 189 -17.19 3.06 11.53
C LYS A 189 -18.14 3.23 10.34
N THR A 190 -18.41 4.47 9.95
CA THR A 190 -19.28 4.82 8.83
C THR A 190 -18.68 5.95 8.00
N PHE A 191 -19.15 6.11 6.76
CA PHE A 191 -18.75 7.25 5.95
C PHE A 191 -19.15 8.60 6.57
N ALA A 192 -20.26 8.67 7.32
CA ALA A 192 -20.68 9.90 7.99
C ALA A 192 -19.71 10.31 9.11
N VAL A 193 -19.28 9.36 9.94
CA VAL A 193 -18.30 9.60 11.02
C VAL A 193 -16.98 10.08 10.43
N THR A 194 -16.46 9.36 9.43
CA THR A 194 -15.21 9.76 8.77
C THR A 194 -15.29 11.13 8.10
N GLU A 195 -16.47 11.57 7.67
CA GLU A 195 -16.64 12.91 7.13
C GLU A 195 -16.38 14.00 8.16
N ASN A 196 -17.00 13.85 9.34
CA ASN A 196 -16.94 14.82 10.41
C ASN A 196 -15.49 14.92 10.92
N THR A 197 -14.87 13.78 11.21
CA THR A 197 -13.47 13.76 11.67
C THR A 197 -12.51 14.33 10.63
N MET A 198 -12.70 14.04 9.34
CA MET A 198 -11.83 14.62 8.30
C MET A 198 -12.03 16.14 8.17
N LYS A 199 -13.25 16.66 8.31
CA LYS A 199 -13.49 18.11 8.34
C LYS A 199 -12.77 18.76 9.53
N GLU A 200 -12.76 18.11 10.69
CA GLU A 200 -12.03 18.59 11.87
C GLU A 200 -10.51 18.55 11.66
N LEU A 201 -9.98 17.44 11.11
CA LEU A 201 -8.54 17.24 10.94
C LEU A 201 -7.91 18.11 9.86
N ILE A 202 -8.62 18.31 8.73
CA ILE A 202 -8.04 18.91 7.52
C ILE A 202 -8.95 19.92 6.83
N GLY A 203 -10.05 20.35 7.46
CA GLY A 203 -10.97 21.35 6.92
C GLY A 203 -11.85 20.88 5.76
N LYS A 204 -11.77 19.60 5.36
CA LYS A 204 -12.50 19.06 4.20
C LYS A 204 -12.87 17.58 4.41
N PRO A 205 -13.94 17.08 3.78
CA PRO A 205 -14.49 15.74 4.06
C PRO A 205 -13.62 14.56 3.59
N GLY A 206 -12.68 14.77 2.68
CA GLY A 206 -12.00 13.69 1.96
C GLY A 206 -12.93 12.92 0.99
N ALA A 207 -12.35 12.27 -0.01
CA ALA A 207 -13.09 11.47 -0.97
C ALA A 207 -13.52 10.13 -0.37
N LYS A 208 -14.74 9.66 -0.66
CA LYS A 208 -15.18 8.30 -0.29
C LYS A 208 -14.52 7.31 -1.25
N CYS A 209 -13.87 6.26 -0.73
CA CYS A 209 -13.40 5.17 -1.58
C CYS A 209 -14.59 4.54 -2.36
N PRO A 210 -14.61 4.61 -3.70
CA PRO A 210 -15.77 4.15 -4.47
C PRO A 210 -16.05 2.65 -4.34
N GLU A 211 -15.00 1.82 -4.24
CA GLU A 211 -15.15 0.37 -4.05
C GLU A 211 -15.68 0.03 -2.66
N ASN A 212 -15.13 0.66 -1.62
CA ASN A 212 -15.59 0.45 -0.26
C ASN A 212 -17.04 0.95 -0.08
N ALA A 213 -17.41 2.03 -0.78
CA ALA A 213 -18.80 2.51 -0.90
C ALA A 213 -19.68 1.71 -1.88
N LYS A 214 -19.17 0.61 -2.46
CA LYS A 214 -19.88 -0.28 -3.39
C LYS A 214 -20.44 0.41 -4.64
N ARG A 215 -19.81 1.49 -5.08
CA ARG A 215 -20.14 2.22 -6.32
C ARG A 215 -19.46 1.64 -7.55
N ILE A 216 -18.34 0.94 -7.36
CA ILE A 216 -17.60 0.23 -8.41
C ILE A 216 -17.22 -1.18 -7.94
N PRO A 217 -17.12 -2.17 -8.84
CA PRO A 217 -16.66 -3.51 -8.49
C PRO A 217 -15.17 -3.50 -8.11
N LEU A 218 -14.72 -4.55 -7.41
CA LEU A 218 -13.31 -4.74 -7.05
C LEU A 218 -12.39 -4.80 -8.28
N ILE A 219 -12.87 -5.49 -9.31
CA ILE A 219 -12.19 -5.72 -10.60
C ILE A 219 -13.26 -5.97 -11.66
N SER A 220 -13.00 -5.55 -12.89
CA SER A 220 -13.85 -5.74 -14.05
C SER A 220 -13.01 -5.83 -15.32
N THR A 221 -13.66 -6.01 -16.48
CA THR A 221 -13.02 -5.91 -17.80
C THR A 221 -12.43 -4.52 -18.05
N ASN A 222 -12.92 -3.49 -17.36
CA ASN A 222 -12.45 -2.11 -17.48
C ASN A 222 -11.32 -1.77 -16.49
N GLY A 223 -10.75 -2.77 -15.81
CA GLY A 223 -9.65 -2.60 -14.85
C GLY A 223 -10.04 -2.89 -13.39
N SER A 224 -9.06 -2.68 -12.51
CA SER A 224 -9.24 -2.80 -11.06
C SER A 224 -9.79 -1.52 -10.43
N ALA A 225 -10.46 -1.65 -9.28
CA ALA A 225 -11.11 -0.52 -8.62
C ALA A 225 -10.17 0.67 -8.37
N CYS A 226 -8.96 0.42 -7.87
CA CYS A 226 -8.02 1.48 -7.51
C CYS A 226 -7.44 2.17 -8.74
N VAL A 227 -7.15 1.41 -9.80
CA VAL A 227 -6.64 1.97 -11.06
C VAL A 227 -7.73 2.75 -11.77
N SER A 228 -8.94 2.20 -11.92
CA SER A 228 -10.05 2.87 -12.61
C SER A 228 -10.53 4.14 -11.89
N CYS A 229 -10.54 4.18 -10.54
CA CYS A 229 -10.90 5.41 -9.84
C CYS A 229 -9.74 6.42 -9.74
N GLY A 230 -8.49 5.94 -9.75
CA GLY A 230 -7.26 6.74 -9.73
C GLY A 230 -7.06 7.65 -8.51
N LEU A 231 -7.93 7.59 -7.49
CA LEU A 231 -7.85 8.50 -6.34
C LEU A 231 -6.55 8.30 -5.55
N CYS A 232 -6.29 7.06 -5.12
CA CYS A 232 -5.13 6.75 -4.29
C CYS A 232 -3.87 6.53 -5.12
N VAL A 233 -3.99 6.00 -6.34
CA VAL A 233 -2.85 5.76 -7.24
C VAL A 233 -2.13 7.06 -7.59
N TYR A 234 -2.89 8.12 -7.89
CA TYR A 234 -2.36 9.42 -8.30
C TYR A 234 -2.51 10.49 -7.21
N GLY A 235 -2.85 10.07 -5.98
CA GLY A 235 -2.88 10.99 -4.85
C GLY A 235 -3.85 12.16 -5.04
N LYS A 236 -5.00 11.97 -5.69
CA LYS A 236 -5.90 13.08 -6.10
C LYS A 236 -6.62 13.74 -4.93
N ALA A 237 -6.77 13.03 -3.81
CA ALA A 237 -7.43 13.54 -2.61
C ALA A 237 -6.98 12.75 -1.38
N ASP A 238 -7.15 13.35 -0.20
CA ASP A 238 -7.33 12.59 1.03
C ASP A 238 -8.54 11.65 0.87
N ILE A 239 -8.47 10.46 1.43
CA ILE A 239 -9.45 9.40 1.23
C ILE A 239 -10.03 8.95 2.57
N ARG A 240 -11.30 8.56 2.58
CA ARG A 240 -11.98 7.95 3.73
C ARG A 240 -12.58 6.59 3.40
N PHE A 241 -12.63 5.75 4.41
CA PHE A 241 -13.14 4.38 4.38
C PHE A 241 -14.12 4.13 5.52
N SER A 242 -15.14 3.31 5.25
CA SER A 242 -16.06 2.76 6.23
C SER A 242 -15.70 1.30 6.53
N ALA A 243 -15.61 0.97 7.83
CA ALA A 243 -15.49 -0.41 8.30
C ALA A 243 -16.80 -1.20 8.18
N THR A 244 -17.94 -0.50 8.01
CA THR A 244 -19.25 -1.13 7.85
C THR A 244 -19.82 -0.90 6.45
N LYS A 245 -20.90 -1.60 6.12
CA LYS A 245 -21.63 -1.39 4.86
C LYS A 245 -22.43 -0.08 4.83
N LYS A 246 -22.37 0.74 5.89
CA LYS A 246 -23.10 2.01 6.06
C LYS A 246 -22.17 3.22 5.92
#